data_AF-A0A369QTI8-F1
#
_entry.id   AF-A0A369QTI8-F1
#
_cell.length_a   1.000
_cell.length_b   1.000
_cell.length_c   1.000
_cell.angle_alpha   90.00
_cell.angle_beta   90.00
_cell.angle_gamma   90.00
#
_symmetry.space_group_name_H-M   'P 1'
#
loop_
_entity.id
_entity.type
_entity.pdbx_description
1 polymer ?
#
loop_
_entity_poly.entity_id
_entity_poly.type
_entity_poly.pdbx_seq_one_letter_code
_entity_poly.pdbx_strand_id
1 'polypeptide(L)'
;MDDNSGFSGFVTEFSLDESYLEKFEEQVVGGDIHRELWVPAEELEEFNNRIIDGIQVTAAFYGEKYIGNIKSSDRFKTLTAQQQLSAVKLDWENGNFSLLLKEESVAIQANFSYWKSLPQSDQLESLFENMEREWSVLHPKRALIKEKNNAT
;
A
#
# COMPACT_ATOMS: atom_id res chain seq x y z
N MET A 1 11.05 -14.61 2.61
CA MET A 1 11.27 -13.24 3.10
C MET A 1 12.08 -13.30 4.38
N ASP A 2 12.83 -12.26 4.67
CA ASP A 2 13.79 -12.18 5.78
C ASP A 2 13.44 -11.05 6.76
N ASP A 3 14.26 -10.89 7.80
CA ASP A 3 14.08 -9.88 8.84
C ASP A 3 14.21 -8.44 8.30
N ASN A 4 15.04 -8.23 7.26
CA ASN A 4 15.26 -6.92 6.66
C ASN A 4 14.03 -6.40 5.92
N SER A 5 13.30 -7.28 5.26
CA SER A 5 12.01 -6.97 4.59
C SER A 5 10.83 -6.86 5.57
N GLY A 6 11.06 -7.11 6.87
CA GLY A 6 9.98 -7.18 7.86
C GLY A 6 8.97 -8.28 7.56
N PHE A 7 9.36 -9.29 6.78
CA PHE A 7 8.49 -10.36 6.27
C PHE A 7 7.32 -9.87 5.41
N SER A 8 7.50 -8.78 4.67
CA SER A 8 6.50 -8.30 3.70
C SER A 8 7.13 -7.94 2.36
N GLY A 9 6.34 -8.00 1.30
CA GLY A 9 6.71 -7.54 -0.03
C GLY A 9 5.51 -6.92 -0.73
N PHE A 10 5.72 -5.84 -1.47
CA PHE A 10 4.68 -5.08 -2.13
C PHE A 10 5.00 -4.90 -3.61
N VAL A 11 3.99 -5.04 -4.46
CA VAL A 11 4.05 -4.57 -5.84
C VAL A 11 3.36 -3.21 -5.87
N THR A 12 4.04 -2.22 -6.43
CA THR A 12 3.52 -0.86 -6.53
C THR A 12 3.42 -0.41 -7.97
N GLU A 13 2.53 0.54 -8.21
CA GLU A 13 2.31 1.16 -9.51
C GLU A 13 2.15 2.66 -9.28
N PHE A 14 2.65 3.46 -10.21
CA PHE A 14 2.48 4.90 -10.24
C PHE A 14 2.51 5.38 -11.69
N SER A 15 2.00 6.59 -11.93
CA SER A 15 1.93 7.18 -13.27
C SER A 15 2.88 8.37 -13.38
N LEU A 16 3.44 8.55 -14.58
CA LEU A 16 4.30 9.66 -14.98
C LEU A 16 3.87 10.13 -16.37
N ASP A 17 4.20 11.37 -16.71
CA ASP A 17 4.02 11.86 -18.08
C ASP A 17 4.87 11.03 -19.05
N GLU A 18 4.26 10.53 -20.12
CA GLU A 18 4.95 9.72 -21.15
C GLU A 18 6.14 10.47 -21.75
N SER A 19 5.95 11.76 -22.09
CA SER A 19 7.03 12.63 -22.59
C SER A 19 8.20 12.83 -21.62
N TYR A 20 7.97 12.65 -20.31
CA TYR A 20 9.04 12.66 -19.32
C TYR A 20 9.79 11.32 -19.30
N LEU A 21 9.07 10.21 -19.42
CA LEU A 21 9.64 8.86 -19.45
C LEU A 21 10.52 8.61 -20.69
N GLU A 22 10.19 9.20 -21.84
CA GLU A 22 10.96 9.11 -23.09
C GLU A 22 12.42 9.61 -22.96
N LYS A 23 12.76 10.33 -21.88
CA LYS A 23 14.13 10.74 -21.58
C LYS A 23 15.03 9.59 -21.13
N PHE A 24 14.44 8.52 -20.59
CA PHE A 24 15.17 7.37 -20.06
C PHE A 24 15.16 6.23 -21.07
N GLU A 25 16.32 5.67 -21.35
CA GLU A 25 16.44 4.52 -22.25
C GLU A 25 15.92 3.26 -21.56
N GLU A 26 15.07 2.50 -22.26
CA GLU A 26 14.60 1.20 -21.81
C GLU A 26 15.73 0.17 -21.87
N GLN A 27 15.99 -0.46 -20.73
CA GLN A 27 16.98 -1.51 -20.57
C GLN A 27 16.28 -2.85 -20.41
N VAL A 28 16.75 -3.87 -21.13
CA VAL A 28 16.32 -5.26 -20.90
C VAL A 28 17.42 -5.94 -20.10
N VAL A 29 17.14 -6.25 -18.84
CA VAL A 29 18.13 -6.84 -17.92
C VAL A 29 17.62 -8.13 -17.30
N GLY A 30 18.48 -9.15 -17.21
CA GLY A 30 18.06 -10.49 -16.82
C GLY A 30 17.41 -11.23 -17.98
N GLY A 31 16.23 -11.82 -17.76
CA GLY A 31 15.46 -12.48 -18.82
C GLY A 31 14.66 -11.47 -19.68
N ASP A 32 14.32 -11.85 -20.91
CA ASP A 32 13.66 -11.00 -21.93
C ASP A 32 12.33 -10.34 -21.50
N ILE A 33 11.78 -10.72 -20.35
CA ILE A 33 10.54 -10.21 -19.78
C ILE A 33 10.72 -8.98 -18.86
N HIS A 34 11.95 -8.67 -18.46
CA HIS A 34 12.24 -7.59 -17.52
C HIS A 34 12.74 -6.35 -18.26
N ARG A 35 11.90 -5.32 -18.26
CA ARG A 35 12.16 -4.00 -18.84
C ARG A 35 12.32 -3.01 -17.70
N GLU A 36 13.42 -2.28 -17.71
CA GLU A 36 13.77 -1.30 -16.68
C GLU A 36 14.03 0.06 -17.30
N LEU A 37 13.59 1.12 -16.63
CA LEU A 37 14.04 2.48 -16.93
C LEU A 37 15.08 2.86 -15.88
N TRP A 38 16.28 3.23 -16.34
CA TRP A 38 17.37 3.64 -15.46
C TRP A 38 17.38 5.16 -15.33
N VAL A 39 16.99 5.64 -14.15
CA VAL A 39 16.97 7.08 -13.81
C VAL A 39 18.28 7.43 -13.10
N PRO A 40 19.03 8.44 -13.54
CA PRO A 40 20.20 8.93 -12.83
C PRO A 40 19.87 9.33 -11.39
N ALA A 41 20.74 9.01 -10.45
CA ALA A 41 20.49 9.26 -9.03
C ALA A 41 20.30 10.76 -8.74
N GLU A 42 20.96 11.62 -9.50
CA GLU A 42 20.87 13.09 -9.43
C GLU A 42 19.49 13.62 -9.86
N GLU A 43 18.73 12.85 -10.66
CA GLU A 43 17.40 13.21 -11.14
C GLU A 43 16.27 12.63 -10.28
N LEU A 44 16.59 11.89 -9.21
CA LEU A 44 15.61 11.19 -8.39
C LEU A 44 14.57 12.14 -7.75
N GLU A 45 14.99 13.34 -7.34
CA GLU A 45 14.06 14.33 -6.77
C GLU A 45 13.04 14.82 -7.82
N GLU A 46 13.50 15.17 -9.02
CA GLU A 46 12.62 15.55 -10.13
C GLU A 46 11.71 14.39 -10.52
N PHE A 47 12.24 13.17 -10.62
CA PHE A 47 11.44 11.97 -10.90
C PHE A 47 10.31 11.79 -9.89
N ASN A 48 10.62 11.90 -8.60
CA ASN A 48 9.60 11.80 -7.54
C ASN A 48 8.56 12.92 -7.63
N ASN A 49 8.98 14.14 -7.96
CA ASN A 49 8.07 15.28 -8.14
C ASN A 49 7.15 15.14 -9.37
N ARG A 50 7.50 14.27 -10.32
CA ARG A 50 6.69 14.00 -11.52
C ARG A 50 5.63 12.93 -11.30
N ILE A 51 5.69 12.16 -10.20
CA ILE A 51 4.71 11.10 -9.92
C ILE A 51 3.30 11.70 -9.81
N ILE A 52 2.39 11.20 -10.64
CA ILE A 52 1.00 11.64 -10.73
C ILE A 52 0.15 10.79 -9.79
N ASP A 53 -0.77 11.42 -9.06
CA ASP A 53 -1.79 10.77 -8.21
C ASP A 53 -1.23 9.85 -7.09
N GLY A 54 0.09 9.81 -6.90
CA GLY A 54 0.81 9.06 -5.87
C GLY A 54 1.11 7.60 -6.23
N ILE A 55 1.77 6.90 -5.31
CA ILE A 55 2.10 5.47 -5.47
C ILE A 55 0.96 4.61 -4.91
N GLN A 56 0.53 3.63 -5.70
CA GLN A 56 -0.50 2.66 -5.39
C GLN A 56 0.11 1.28 -5.09
N VAL A 57 -0.38 0.58 -4.07
CA VAL A 57 -0.08 -0.85 -3.86
C VAL A 57 -1.02 -1.71 -4.70
N THR A 58 -0.50 -2.53 -5.61
CA THR A 58 -1.29 -3.40 -6.50
C THR A 58 -1.29 -4.86 -6.06
N ALA A 59 -0.28 -5.30 -5.29
CA ALA A 59 -0.26 -6.58 -4.62
C ALA A 59 0.56 -6.51 -3.34
N ALA A 60 0.22 -7.35 -2.37
CA ALA A 60 0.95 -7.50 -1.13
C ALA A 60 1.18 -8.97 -0.80
N PHE A 61 2.34 -9.28 -0.25
CA PHE A 61 2.80 -10.62 0.09
C PHE A 61 3.35 -10.58 1.51
N TYR A 62 2.91 -11.52 2.35
CA TYR A 62 3.27 -11.55 3.76
C TYR A 62 3.87 -12.92 4.10
N GLY A 63 5.02 -12.92 4.75
CA GLY A 63 5.67 -14.12 5.26
C GLY A 63 5.07 -14.57 6.59
N GLU A 64 5.39 -15.80 7.00
CA GLU A 64 4.86 -16.42 8.24
C GLU A 64 5.14 -15.61 9.51
N LYS A 65 6.25 -14.87 9.54
CA LYS A 65 6.67 -14.04 10.66
C LYS A 65 6.21 -12.58 10.55
N TYR A 66 5.35 -12.26 9.58
CA TYR A 66 4.80 -10.92 9.46
C TYR A 66 3.90 -10.60 10.66
N ILE A 67 4.15 -9.46 11.29
CA ILE A 67 3.43 -9.03 12.50
C ILE A 67 2.64 -7.73 12.32
N GLY A 68 2.68 -7.11 11.13
CA GLY A 68 1.91 -5.88 10.83
C GLY A 68 2.64 -4.57 11.09
N ASN A 69 3.81 -4.57 11.71
CA ASN A 69 4.50 -3.33 12.10
C ASN A 69 4.94 -2.49 10.90
N ILE A 70 4.48 -1.24 10.86
CA ILE A 70 4.88 -0.26 9.85
C ILE A 70 5.79 0.77 10.51
N LYS A 71 7.09 0.69 10.25
CA LYS A 71 8.11 1.52 10.94
C LYS A 71 7.90 3.02 10.74
N SER A 72 7.35 3.43 9.60
CA SER A 72 7.06 4.83 9.26
C SER A 72 5.76 5.36 9.87
N SER A 73 4.93 4.49 10.45
CA SER A 73 3.67 4.89 11.08
C SER A 73 3.93 5.40 12.50
N ASP A 74 3.40 6.55 12.87
CA ASP A 74 3.51 7.01 14.24
C ASP A 74 2.64 6.21 15.20
N ARG A 75 1.49 5.74 14.70
CA ARG A 75 0.51 5.01 15.50
C ARG A 75 0.74 3.51 15.56
N PHE A 76 1.18 2.90 14.46
CA PHE A 76 1.20 1.45 14.30
C PHE A 76 2.59 0.82 14.40
N LYS A 77 3.66 1.62 14.49
CA LYS A 77 5.06 1.13 14.55
C LYS A 77 5.34 0.08 15.62
N THR A 78 4.62 0.10 16.74
CA THR A 78 4.81 -0.88 17.84
C THR A 78 3.67 -1.88 17.99
N LEU A 79 2.63 -1.81 17.15
CA LEU A 79 1.43 -2.64 17.29
C LEU A 79 1.49 -3.84 16.35
N THR A 80 1.07 -5.00 16.83
CA THR A 80 0.80 -6.15 15.97
C THR A 80 -0.44 -5.89 15.10
N ALA A 81 -0.60 -6.62 13.99
CA ALA A 81 -1.76 -6.50 13.10
C ALA A 81 -3.11 -6.64 13.85
N GLN A 82 -3.18 -7.53 14.85
CA GLN A 82 -4.36 -7.69 15.68
C GLN A 82 -4.64 -6.46 16.55
N GLN A 83 -3.60 -5.89 17.16
CA GLN A 83 -3.71 -4.67 17.96
C GLN A 83 -4.06 -3.45 17.10
N GLN A 84 -3.54 -3.39 15.88
CA GLN A 84 -3.90 -2.36 14.91
C GLN A 84 -5.39 -2.45 14.57
N LEU A 85 -5.91 -3.65 14.26
CA LEU A 85 -7.34 -3.82 14.00
C LEU A 85 -8.23 -3.39 15.16
N SER A 86 -7.83 -3.70 16.39
CA SER A 86 -8.55 -3.21 17.58
C SER A 86 -8.54 -1.68 17.67
N ALA A 87 -7.41 -1.03 17.37
CA ALA A 87 -7.30 0.43 17.37
C ALA A 87 -8.13 1.07 16.25
N VAL A 88 -8.07 0.51 15.05
CA VAL A 88 -8.85 0.95 13.87
C VAL A 88 -10.35 0.83 14.13
N LYS A 89 -10.78 -0.29 14.70
CA LYS A 89 -12.17 -0.51 15.13
C LYS A 89 -12.62 0.53 16.15
N LEU A 90 -11.77 0.82 17.14
CA LEU A 90 -12.08 1.83 18.15
C LEU A 90 -12.24 3.23 17.54
N ASP A 91 -11.45 3.61 16.54
CA ASP A 91 -11.64 4.89 15.84
C ASP A 91 -12.94 4.93 15.05
N TRP A 92 -13.29 3.82 14.42
CA TRP A 92 -14.55 3.69 13.69
C TRP A 92 -15.74 3.89 14.63
N GLU A 93 -15.75 3.19 15.76
CA GLU A 93 -16.80 3.31 16.78
C GLU A 93 -16.88 4.72 17.40
N ASN A 94 -15.75 5.44 17.47
CA ASN A 94 -15.67 6.80 18.03
C ASN A 94 -15.83 7.92 16.99
N GLY A 95 -16.05 7.61 15.70
CA GLY A 95 -16.20 8.61 14.64
C GLY A 95 -14.92 9.32 14.21
N ASN A 96 -13.74 8.77 14.54
CA ASN A 96 -12.43 9.31 14.16
C ASN A 96 -11.86 8.67 12.88
N PHE A 97 -12.68 7.92 12.17
CA PHE A 97 -12.24 7.01 11.11
C PHE A 97 -11.62 7.73 9.90
N SER A 98 -12.24 8.82 9.46
CA SER A 98 -11.72 9.59 8.32
C SER A 98 -10.37 10.26 8.61
N LEU A 99 -10.10 10.64 9.87
CA LEU A 99 -8.81 11.20 10.26
C LEU A 99 -7.72 10.12 10.21
N LEU A 100 -8.00 8.96 10.81
CA LEU A 100 -7.14 7.78 10.73
C LEU A 100 -6.80 7.43 9.27
N LEU A 101 -7.80 7.37 8.39
CA LEU A 101 -7.62 7.01 6.98
C LEU A 101 -6.76 8.01 6.19
N LYS A 102 -6.69 9.28 6.65
CA LYS A 102 -5.80 10.29 6.07
C LYS A 102 -4.38 10.17 6.61
N GLU A 103 -4.24 10.18 7.93
CA GLU A 103 -2.95 10.29 8.61
C GLU A 103 -2.11 9.01 8.47
N GLU A 104 -2.75 7.84 8.50
CA GLU A 104 -2.07 6.54 8.47
C GLU A 104 -2.23 5.82 7.13
N SER A 105 -2.46 6.57 6.05
CA SER A 105 -2.82 6.02 4.72
C SER A 105 -1.83 4.98 4.17
N VAL A 106 -0.53 5.16 4.39
CA VAL A 106 0.50 4.19 3.98
C VAL A 106 0.39 2.89 4.77
N ALA A 107 0.24 2.99 6.09
CA ALA A 107 0.17 1.82 6.96
C ALA A 107 -1.13 1.05 6.74
N ILE A 108 -2.23 1.75 6.46
CA ILE A 108 -3.51 1.15 6.13
C ILE A 108 -3.42 0.39 4.81
N GLN A 109 -2.91 1.00 3.73
CA GLN A 109 -2.69 0.29 2.46
C GLN A 109 -1.78 -0.94 2.63
N ALA A 110 -0.70 -0.80 3.41
CA ALA A 110 0.26 -1.88 3.62
C ALA A 110 -0.33 -3.06 4.41
N ASN A 111 -1.32 -2.83 5.28
CA ASN A 111 -1.87 -3.88 6.14
C ASN A 111 -3.27 -4.35 5.75
N PHE A 112 -3.99 -3.62 4.90
CA PHE A 112 -5.40 -3.89 4.63
C PHE A 112 -5.65 -5.33 4.16
N SER A 113 -4.89 -5.80 3.16
CA SER A 113 -5.01 -7.17 2.67
C SER A 113 -4.63 -8.21 3.71
N TYR A 114 -3.67 -7.90 4.60
CA TYR A 114 -3.33 -8.79 5.71
C TYR A 114 -4.47 -8.86 6.73
N TRP A 115 -5.04 -7.73 7.12
CA TRP A 115 -6.18 -7.67 8.03
C TRP A 115 -7.40 -8.46 7.53
N LYS A 116 -7.70 -8.40 6.22
CA LYS A 116 -8.76 -9.22 5.61
C LYS A 116 -8.45 -10.72 5.59
N SER A 117 -7.18 -11.11 5.69
CA SER A 117 -6.78 -12.53 5.75
C SER A 117 -6.89 -13.14 7.15
N LEU A 118 -7.00 -12.30 8.19
CA LEU A 118 -7.20 -12.75 9.57
C LEU A 118 -8.62 -13.33 9.78
N PRO A 119 -8.87 -14.08 10.87
CA PRO A 119 -10.21 -14.60 11.16
C PRO A 119 -11.27 -13.50 11.17
N GLN A 120 -12.34 -13.70 10.38
CA GLN A 120 -13.38 -12.69 10.16
C GLN A 120 -14.57 -12.81 11.13
N SER A 121 -15.33 -11.73 11.22
CA SER A 121 -16.61 -11.63 11.93
C SER A 121 -17.47 -10.58 11.23
N ASP A 122 -18.80 -10.65 11.35
CA ASP A 122 -19.74 -9.69 10.74
C ASP A 122 -19.38 -8.21 11.04
N GLN A 123 -18.87 -7.96 12.25
CA GLN A 123 -18.44 -6.61 12.64
C GLN A 123 -17.17 -6.16 11.89
N LEU A 124 -16.22 -7.06 11.64
CA LEU A 124 -15.02 -6.76 10.86
C LEU A 124 -15.35 -6.59 9.37
N GLU A 125 -16.27 -7.39 8.84
CA GLU A 125 -16.76 -7.22 7.46
C GLU A 125 -17.37 -5.82 7.29
N SER A 126 -18.25 -5.41 8.19
CA SER A 126 -18.85 -4.06 8.19
C SER A 126 -17.80 -2.95 8.32
N LEU A 127 -16.77 -3.15 9.14
CA LEU A 127 -15.64 -2.22 9.27
C LEU A 127 -14.90 -2.06 7.94
N PHE A 128 -14.58 -3.16 7.27
CA PHE A 128 -13.83 -3.13 6.01
C PHE A 128 -14.63 -2.51 4.87
N GLU A 129 -15.93 -2.81 4.76
CA GLU A 129 -16.82 -2.16 3.79
C GLU A 129 -16.91 -0.65 4.01
N ASN A 130 -17.00 -0.21 5.27
CA ASN A 130 -16.99 1.20 5.60
C ASN A 130 -15.62 1.84 5.29
N MET A 131 -14.52 1.13 5.56
CA MET A 131 -13.17 1.58 5.26
C MET A 131 -12.97 1.79 3.76
N GLU A 132 -13.37 0.83 2.93
CA GLU A 132 -13.30 0.92 1.47
C GLU A 132 -14.12 2.10 0.94
N ARG A 133 -15.33 2.31 1.50
CA ARG A 133 -16.19 3.44 1.16
C ARG A 133 -15.55 4.79 1.49
N GLU A 134 -15.12 5.00 2.74
CA GLU A 134 -14.50 6.25 3.15
C GLU A 134 -13.17 6.49 2.41
N TRP A 135 -12.38 5.43 2.23
CA TRP A 135 -11.14 5.49 1.49
C TRP A 135 -11.35 6.00 0.06
N SER A 136 -12.37 5.51 -0.64
CA SER A 136 -12.66 5.94 -2.02
C SER A 136 -12.99 7.44 -2.12
N VAL A 137 -13.55 8.03 -1.06
CA VAL A 137 -13.83 9.47 -0.98
C VAL A 137 -12.55 10.26 -0.68
N LEU A 138 -11.72 9.75 0.25
CA LEU A 138 -10.51 10.43 0.71
C LEU A 138 -9.34 10.33 -0.26
N HIS A 139 -9.25 9.22 -0.97
CA HIS A 139 -8.15 8.84 -1.85
C HIS A 139 -8.71 8.35 -3.19
N PRO A 140 -9.39 9.21 -3.98
CA PRO A 140 -10.16 8.78 -5.17
C PRO A 140 -9.32 8.16 -6.29
N LYS A 141 -7.99 8.28 -6.20
CA LYS A 141 -7.03 7.76 -7.17
C LYS A 141 -6.30 6.51 -6.69
N ARG A 142 -6.51 6.12 -5.43
CA ARG A 142 -5.85 4.98 -4.81
C ARG A 142 -6.89 3.99 -4.28
N ALA A 143 -6.67 2.71 -4.50
CA ALA A 143 -7.54 1.65 -3.97
C ALA A 143 -6.91 1.03 -2.71
N LEU A 144 -7.73 0.50 -1.80
CA LEU A 144 -7.23 -0.37 -0.73
C LEU A 144 -6.93 -1.78 -1.24
N ILE A 145 -7.68 -2.23 -2.26
CA ILE A 145 -7.47 -3.49 -2.95
C ILE A 145 -7.58 -3.21 -4.45
N LYS A 146 -6.56 -3.56 -5.21
CA LYS A 146 -6.76 -3.94 -6.61
C LYS A 146 -6.99 -5.45 -6.61
N GLU A 147 -8.21 -5.88 -6.91
CA GLU A 147 -8.42 -7.28 -7.21
C GLU A 147 -7.48 -7.64 -8.37
N LYS A 148 -6.78 -8.77 -8.26
CA LYS A 148 -6.10 -9.31 -9.44
C LYS A 148 -7.19 -9.58 -10.47
N ASN A 149 -7.30 -8.73 -11.49
CA ASN A 149 -7.78 -9.20 -12.77
C ASN A 149 -6.84 -10.35 -13.12
N ASN A 150 -7.33 -11.58 -12.97
CA ASN A 150 -6.60 -12.77 -13.38
C ASN A 150 -6.35 -12.61 -14.88
N ALA A 151 -5.17 -12.12 -15.24
CA ALA A 151 -4.63 -12.27 -16.56
C ALA A 151 -4.32 -13.76 -16.72
N THR A 152 -5.27 -14.48 -17.33
CA THR A 152 -5.07 -15.79 -17.96
C THR A 152 -3.93 -15.76 -18.96
#